data_AF-A0A9D8H8F3-F1
#
_entry.id   AF-A0A9D8H8F3-F1
#
_cell.length_a   1.000
_cell.length_b   1.000
_cell.length_c   1.000
_cell.angle_alpha   90.00
_cell.angle_beta   90.00
_cell.angle_gamma   90.00
#
_symmetry.space_group_name_H-M   'P 1'
#
loop_
_entity.id
_entity.type
_entity.pdbx_description
1 polymer ?
#
loop_
_entity_poly.entity_id
_entity_poly.type
_entity_poly.pdbx_seq_one_letter_code
_entity_poly.pdbx_strand_id
1 'polypeptide(L)'
;MSPARRERADAREIAERAIDSASELAAITSERVRRFGENAIRTPANAVTILRLLFAIPVLIWILDKGRPSWAIFTSWLILWLTDFLDGYLARRDGTTRSGAFLDPLADKILVLGGFIALAINGDFGWVPVGIITGREVLISAYRIYEGRRGYSLPARWLGKFKANVQFLVVSLVLLPPTAEDHNLHEVAVWVAVAITVISAIDLLYASFWEE
;
A
#
# COMPACT_ATOMS: atom_id res chain seq x y z
N MET A 1 -22.57 37.74 -37.73
CA MET A 1 -22.38 37.01 -36.46
C MET A 1 -23.25 37.70 -35.41
N SER A 2 -24.21 37.01 -34.79
CA SER A 2 -25.16 37.67 -33.87
C SER A 2 -24.44 38.16 -32.61
N PRO A 3 -24.91 39.25 -31.97
CA PRO A 3 -24.32 39.80 -30.74
C PRO A 3 -24.15 38.73 -29.65
N ALA A 4 -25.16 37.87 -29.48
CA ALA A 4 -25.15 36.75 -28.54
C ALA A 4 -24.10 35.66 -28.86
N ARG A 5 -23.63 35.54 -30.11
CA ARG A 5 -22.53 34.63 -30.46
C ARG A 5 -21.15 35.21 -30.15
N ARG A 6 -20.99 36.54 -30.17
CA ARG A 6 -19.74 37.21 -29.77
C ARG A 6 -19.56 37.17 -28.26
N GLU A 7 -20.61 37.50 -27.51
CA GLU A 7 -20.60 37.47 -26.05
C GLU A 7 -20.27 36.08 -25.49
N ARG A 8 -20.80 35.01 -26.11
CA ARG A 8 -20.46 33.62 -25.74
C ARG A 8 -19.03 33.22 -26.10
N ALA A 9 -18.46 33.79 -27.18
CA ALA A 9 -17.08 33.53 -27.57
C ALA A 9 -16.11 34.22 -26.60
N ASP A 10 -16.37 35.48 -26.28
CA ASP A 10 -15.57 36.27 -25.33
C ASP A 10 -15.62 35.65 -23.92
N ALA A 11 -16.80 35.20 -23.47
CA ALA A 11 -16.93 34.51 -22.18
C ALA A 11 -16.15 33.18 -22.14
N ARG A 12 -16.09 32.46 -23.25
CA ARG A 12 -15.33 31.21 -23.37
C ARG A 12 -13.82 31.46 -23.34
N GLU A 13 -13.35 32.48 -24.04
CA GLU A 13 -11.93 32.88 -24.04
C GLU A 13 -11.46 33.32 -22.65
N ILE A 14 -12.30 34.05 -21.92
CA ILE A 14 -12.02 34.45 -20.52
C ILE A 14 -11.96 33.21 -19.61
N ALA A 15 -12.86 32.26 -19.78
CA ALA A 15 -12.87 31.02 -19.00
C ALA A 15 -11.63 30.15 -19.29
N GLU A 16 -11.24 30.01 -20.56
CA GLU A 16 -10.04 29.27 -20.97
C GLU A 16 -8.77 29.89 -20.38
N ARG A 17 -8.63 31.23 -20.44
CA ARG A 17 -7.50 31.94 -19.80
C ARG A 17 -7.46 31.80 -18.28
N ALA A 18 -8.63 31.78 -17.64
CA ALA A 18 -8.72 31.59 -16.19
C ALA A 18 -8.31 30.17 -15.78
N ILE A 19 -8.68 29.15 -16.56
CA ILE A 19 -8.27 27.76 -16.36
C ILE A 19 -6.75 27.61 -16.55
N ASP A 20 -6.20 28.16 -17.63
CA ASP A 20 -4.75 28.13 -17.88
C ASP A 20 -3.98 28.80 -16.75
N SER A 21 -4.38 30.01 -16.34
CA SER A 21 -3.75 30.72 -15.21
C SER A 21 -3.84 29.93 -13.90
N ALA A 22 -4.98 29.28 -13.63
CA ALA A 22 -5.15 28.44 -12.44
C ALA A 22 -4.25 27.20 -12.49
N SER A 23 -4.11 26.58 -13.66
CA SER A 23 -3.24 25.42 -13.86
C SER A 23 -1.76 25.78 -13.70
N GLU A 24 -1.35 26.95 -14.17
CA GLU A 24 0.02 27.45 -14.05
C GLU A 24 0.38 27.79 -12.60
N LEU A 25 -0.54 28.45 -11.88
CA LEU A 25 -0.41 28.71 -10.45
C LEU A 25 -0.36 27.41 -9.62
N ALA A 26 -1.16 26.41 -9.99
CA ALA A 26 -1.14 25.09 -9.36
C ALA A 26 0.21 24.38 -9.61
N ALA A 27 0.75 24.45 -10.83
CA ALA A 27 2.04 23.90 -11.19
C ALA A 27 3.16 24.55 -10.37
N ILE A 28 3.23 25.90 -10.32
CA ILE A 28 4.21 26.66 -9.54
C ILE A 28 4.13 26.33 -8.04
N THR A 29 2.92 26.20 -7.51
CA THR A 29 2.70 25.85 -6.10
C THR A 29 3.16 24.42 -5.81
N SER A 30 2.85 23.47 -6.69
CA SER A 30 3.26 22.07 -6.55
C SER A 30 4.78 21.88 -6.65
N GLU A 31 5.44 22.65 -7.52
CA GLU A 31 6.89 22.64 -7.68
C GLU A 31 7.59 23.25 -6.46
N ARG A 32 7.03 24.31 -5.88
CA ARG A 32 7.57 24.94 -4.67
C ARG A 32 7.47 24.03 -3.42
N VAL A 33 6.49 23.14 -3.37
CA VAL A 33 6.30 22.18 -2.26
C VAL A 33 7.18 20.93 -2.42
N ARG A 34 7.54 20.56 -3.66
CA ARG A 34 8.39 19.39 -3.93
C ARG A 34 9.85 19.69 -3.63
N ARG A 35 10.38 19.06 -2.58
CA ARG A 35 11.80 19.15 -2.20
C ARG A 35 12.69 18.26 -3.04
N PHE A 36 12.14 17.16 -3.57
CA PHE A 36 12.84 16.22 -4.46
C PHE A 36 12.10 16.08 -5.79
N GLY A 37 12.85 15.94 -6.88
CA GLY A 37 12.29 15.71 -8.21
C GLY A 37 11.67 14.31 -8.36
N GLU A 38 10.79 14.13 -9.34
CA GLU A 38 10.05 12.87 -9.54
C GLU A 38 10.94 11.64 -9.76
N ASN A 39 12.09 11.84 -10.38
CA ASN A 39 13.08 10.79 -10.68
C ASN A 39 14.15 10.67 -9.59
N ALA A 40 14.02 11.39 -8.47
CA ALA A 40 14.98 11.31 -7.39
C ALA A 40 14.94 9.91 -6.74
N ILE A 41 16.11 9.28 -6.64
CA ILE A 41 16.25 7.97 -6.00
C ILE A 41 16.65 8.14 -4.54
N ARG A 42 17.55 9.09 -4.25
CA ARG A 42 18.10 9.34 -2.90
C ARG A 42 17.21 10.31 -2.12
N THR A 43 16.03 9.85 -1.72
CA THR A 43 15.13 10.59 -0.82
C THR A 43 15.09 9.92 0.56
N PRO A 44 14.79 10.68 1.63
CA PRO A 44 14.61 10.12 2.97
C PRO A 44 13.52 9.03 3.00
N ALA A 45 12.42 9.22 2.27
CA ALA A 45 11.35 8.23 2.17
C ALA A 45 11.88 6.91 1.57
N ASN A 46 12.53 6.96 0.41
CA ASN A 46 13.08 5.75 -0.24
C ASN A 46 14.15 5.07 0.63
N ALA A 47 14.95 5.84 1.37
CA ALA A 47 15.94 5.28 2.29
C ALA A 47 15.27 4.48 3.40
N VAL A 48 14.17 4.99 3.97
CA VAL A 48 13.38 4.26 4.98
C VAL A 48 12.76 3.00 4.38
N THR A 49 12.17 3.06 3.17
CA THR A 49 11.62 1.88 2.49
C THR A 49 12.68 0.81 2.23
N ILE A 50 13.87 1.19 1.75
CA ILE A 50 14.98 0.26 1.50
C ILE A 50 15.51 -0.34 2.80
N LEU A 51 15.66 0.46 3.85
CA LEU A 51 16.07 -0.05 5.17
C LEU A 51 15.03 -1.02 5.72
N ARG A 52 13.73 -0.70 5.62
CA ARG A 52 12.65 -1.60 6.00
C ARG A 52 12.76 -2.94 5.25
N LEU A 53 12.99 -2.93 3.94
CA LEU A 53 13.18 -4.15 3.16
C LEU A 53 14.43 -4.93 3.61
N LEU A 54 15.53 -4.23 3.91
CA LEU A 54 16.77 -4.85 4.38
C LEU A 54 16.59 -5.53 5.75
N PHE A 55 15.86 -4.90 6.68
CA PHE A 55 15.57 -5.45 8.01
C PHE A 55 14.41 -6.46 8.02
N ALA A 56 13.50 -6.39 7.05
CA ALA A 56 12.43 -7.36 6.89
C ALA A 56 12.98 -8.78 6.72
N ILE A 57 14.01 -8.97 5.89
CA ILE A 57 14.56 -10.30 5.61
C ILE A 57 15.11 -10.99 6.88
N PRO A 58 15.99 -10.38 7.69
CA PRO A 58 16.41 -10.96 8.96
C PRO A 58 15.26 -11.26 9.92
N VAL A 59 14.26 -10.37 10.02
CA VAL A 59 13.10 -10.60 10.89
C VAL A 59 12.28 -11.79 10.41
N LEU A 60 12.04 -11.94 9.10
CA LEU A 60 11.36 -13.09 8.52
C LEU A 60 12.13 -14.40 8.75
N ILE A 61 13.45 -14.37 8.60
CA ILE A 61 14.31 -15.53 8.92
C ILE A 61 14.21 -15.86 10.41
N TRP A 62 14.17 -14.86 11.28
CA TRP A 62 14.03 -15.09 12.72
C TRP A 62 12.67 -15.69 13.10
N ILE A 63 11.59 -15.28 12.41
CA ILE A 63 10.28 -15.92 12.56
C ILE A 63 10.34 -17.39 12.10
N LEU A 64 11.06 -17.69 11.02
CA LEU A 64 11.22 -19.05 10.48
C LEU A 64 12.05 -19.99 11.35
N ASP A 65 12.92 -19.47 12.23
CA ASP A 65 13.86 -20.25 13.03
C ASP A 65 13.20 -21.12 14.13
N LYS A 66 11.86 -21.28 14.10
CA LYS A 66 11.03 -22.04 15.06
C LYS A 66 11.24 -21.69 16.53
N GLY A 67 11.98 -20.63 16.83
CA GLY A 67 12.09 -20.09 18.18
C GLY A 67 10.70 -19.69 18.67
N ARG A 68 10.41 -19.94 19.96
CA ARG A 68 9.16 -19.46 20.57
C ARG A 68 9.00 -17.96 20.30
N PRO A 69 7.80 -17.48 19.97
CA PRO A 69 7.54 -16.05 19.81
C PRO A 69 8.11 -15.28 21.00
N SER A 70 8.91 -14.26 20.71
CA SER A 70 9.61 -13.48 21.72
C SER A 70 9.24 -12.01 21.57
N TRP A 71 9.34 -11.27 22.68
CA TRP A 71 9.15 -9.83 22.67
C TRP A 71 10.07 -9.12 21.68
N ALA A 72 11.26 -9.67 21.42
CA ALA A 72 12.20 -9.09 20.45
C ALA A 72 11.71 -9.25 19.00
N ILE A 73 11.21 -10.44 18.62
CA ILE A 73 10.61 -10.67 17.29
C ILE A 73 9.37 -9.78 17.11
N PHE A 74 8.47 -9.78 18.09
CA PHE A 74 7.25 -8.97 18.08
C PHE A 74 7.55 -7.47 17.93
N THR A 75 8.49 -6.94 18.73
CA THR A 75 8.85 -5.52 18.69
C THR A 75 9.52 -5.18 17.36
N SER A 76 10.36 -6.06 16.82
CA SER A 76 11.00 -5.86 15.51
C SER A 76 9.96 -5.79 14.39
N TRP A 77 8.97 -6.70 14.41
CA TRP A 77 7.85 -6.69 13.49
C TRP A 77 7.02 -5.39 13.59
N LEU A 78 6.73 -4.92 14.80
CA LEU A 78 6.04 -3.64 15.01
C LEU A 78 6.84 -2.44 14.50
N ILE A 79 8.17 -2.41 14.70
CA ILE A 79 9.02 -1.35 14.16
C ILE A 79 8.96 -1.34 12.62
N LEU A 80 8.99 -2.51 11.99
CA LEU A 80 8.85 -2.61 10.52
C LEU A 80 7.50 -2.11 10.03
N TRP A 81 6.41 -2.40 10.75
CA TRP A 81 5.09 -1.85 10.43
C TRP A 81 5.04 -0.32 10.62
N LEU A 82 5.63 0.20 11.70
CA LEU A 82 5.65 1.64 11.97
C LEU A 82 6.50 2.44 10.98
N THR A 83 7.53 1.84 10.40
CA THR A 83 8.39 2.52 9.41
C THR A 83 7.67 2.82 8.09
N ASP A 84 6.60 2.09 7.75
CA ASP A 84 5.71 2.41 6.61
C ASP A 84 4.97 3.75 6.80
N PHE A 85 4.53 4.04 8.02
CA PHE A 85 3.90 5.34 8.29
C PHE A 85 4.91 6.49 8.17
N LEU A 86 6.17 6.22 8.50
CA LEU A 86 7.25 7.19 8.44
C LEU A 86 7.65 7.51 7.00
N ASP A 87 7.85 6.51 6.13
CA ASP A 87 8.17 6.77 4.72
C ASP A 87 7.03 7.51 4.01
N GLY A 88 5.77 7.14 4.28
CA GLY A 88 4.60 7.83 3.75
C GLY A 88 4.47 9.27 4.26
N TYR A 89 4.81 9.54 5.52
CA TYR A 89 4.87 10.91 6.05
C TYR A 89 5.95 11.74 5.35
N LEU A 90 7.15 11.19 5.20
CA LEU A 90 8.26 11.85 4.51
C LEU A 90 7.92 12.11 3.04
N ALA A 91 7.27 11.17 2.35
CA ALA A 91 6.83 11.34 0.96
C ALA A 91 5.77 12.45 0.81
N ARG A 92 4.84 12.58 1.76
CA ARG A 92 3.84 13.67 1.75
C ARG A 92 4.46 15.03 2.04
N ARG A 93 5.50 15.07 2.87
CA ARG A 93 6.20 16.32 3.24
C ARG A 93 7.17 16.78 2.15
N ASP A 94 7.96 15.88 1.61
CA ASP A 94 9.10 16.21 0.75
C ASP A 94 8.83 15.98 -0.76
N GLY A 95 7.70 15.35 -1.09
CA GLY A 95 7.26 15.03 -2.46
C GLY A 95 7.42 13.54 -2.80
N THR A 96 6.39 12.96 -3.44
CA THR A 96 6.40 11.56 -3.87
C THR A 96 7.29 11.36 -5.10
N THR A 97 8.06 10.27 -5.11
CA THR A 97 8.94 9.90 -6.23
C THR A 97 8.42 8.67 -6.95
N ARG A 98 8.79 8.49 -8.23
CA ARG A 98 8.42 7.29 -9.01
C ARG A 98 9.01 6.01 -8.40
N SER A 99 10.22 6.12 -7.85
CA SER A 99 10.92 5.02 -7.17
C SER A 99 10.20 4.62 -5.89
N GLY A 100 9.80 5.57 -5.04
CA GLY A 100 9.01 5.29 -3.83
C GLY A 100 7.66 4.64 -4.16
N ALA A 101 6.93 5.18 -5.15
CA ALA A 101 5.66 4.61 -5.59
C ALA A 101 5.72 3.15 -6.06
N PHE A 102 6.91 2.67 -6.47
CA PHE A 102 7.17 1.28 -6.80
C PHE A 102 7.71 0.47 -5.61
N LEU A 103 8.63 1.04 -4.83
CA LEU A 103 9.30 0.37 -3.72
C LEU A 103 8.35 0.11 -2.54
N ASP A 104 7.47 1.06 -2.20
CA ASP A 104 6.60 0.93 -1.02
C ASP A 104 5.64 -0.28 -1.17
N PRO A 105 4.88 -0.43 -2.29
CA PRO A 105 4.00 -1.59 -2.46
C PRO A 105 4.74 -2.92 -2.61
N LEU A 106 6.03 -2.89 -2.98
CA LEU A 106 6.87 -4.08 -3.06
C LEU A 106 7.33 -4.51 -1.67
N ALA A 107 7.86 -3.58 -0.88
CA ALA A 107 8.32 -3.82 0.49
C ALA A 107 7.18 -4.30 1.38
N ASP A 108 6.01 -3.67 1.27
CA ASP A 108 4.78 -4.06 1.98
C ASP A 108 4.40 -5.53 1.74
N LYS A 109 4.34 -5.94 0.46
CA LYS A 109 4.00 -7.33 0.09
C LYS A 109 5.03 -8.34 0.54
N ILE A 110 6.32 -8.04 0.40
CA ILE A 110 7.38 -8.94 0.84
C ILE A 110 7.29 -9.17 2.35
N LEU A 111 7.10 -8.11 3.12
CA LEU A 111 7.02 -8.20 4.57
C LEU A 111 5.77 -8.96 5.03
N VAL A 112 4.58 -8.57 4.56
CA VAL A 112 3.32 -9.20 4.96
C VAL A 112 3.23 -10.63 4.46
N LEU A 113 3.38 -10.87 3.16
CA LEU A 113 3.26 -12.24 2.61
C LEU A 113 4.37 -13.14 3.16
N GLY A 114 5.58 -12.61 3.34
CA GLY A 114 6.67 -13.32 4.00
C GLY A 114 6.30 -13.75 5.41
N GLY A 115 5.67 -12.87 6.20
CA GLY A 115 5.19 -13.19 7.55
C GLY A 115 4.13 -14.30 7.55
N PHE A 116 3.13 -14.22 6.68
CA PHE A 116 2.10 -15.26 6.55
C PHE A 116 2.71 -16.60 6.12
N ILE A 117 3.63 -16.60 5.16
CA ILE A 117 4.32 -17.82 4.71
C ILE A 117 5.19 -18.40 5.83
N ALA A 118 5.92 -17.56 6.57
CA ALA A 118 6.76 -18.02 7.67
C ALA A 118 5.94 -18.70 8.78
N LEU A 119 4.82 -18.10 9.15
CA LEU A 119 3.89 -18.67 10.13
C LEU A 119 3.19 -19.93 9.60
N ALA A 120 2.91 -20.02 8.30
CA ALA A 120 2.41 -21.25 7.69
C ALA A 120 3.42 -22.41 7.78
N ILE A 121 4.70 -22.11 7.59
CA ILE A 121 5.80 -23.08 7.70
C ILE A 121 5.97 -23.58 9.14
N ASN A 122 5.76 -22.70 10.11
CA ASN A 122 5.84 -23.04 11.53
C ASN A 122 4.64 -23.86 12.03
N GLY A 123 3.52 -23.82 11.29
CA GLY A 123 2.28 -24.52 11.64
C GLY A 123 1.25 -23.65 12.36
N ASP A 124 1.53 -22.36 12.55
CA ASP A 124 0.61 -21.40 13.18
C ASP A 124 -0.56 -21.05 12.25
N PHE A 125 -0.34 -21.10 10.93
CA PHE A 125 -1.37 -20.88 9.91
C PHE A 125 -1.53 -22.07 8.97
N GLY A 126 -2.77 -22.32 8.54
CA GLY A 126 -3.07 -23.23 7.45
C GLY A 126 -2.61 -22.69 6.09
N TRP A 127 -2.19 -23.58 5.19
CA TRP A 127 -1.77 -23.20 3.83
C TRP A 127 -2.91 -22.67 2.96
N VAL A 128 -4.16 -23.09 3.21
CA VAL A 128 -5.35 -22.62 2.47
C VAL A 128 -5.57 -21.11 2.64
N PRO A 129 -5.73 -20.56 3.86
CA PRO A 129 -5.94 -19.12 4.03
C PRO A 129 -4.75 -18.30 3.50
N VAL A 130 -3.51 -18.77 3.71
CA VAL A 130 -2.28 -18.12 3.22
C VAL A 130 -2.23 -18.10 1.69
N GLY A 131 -2.61 -19.20 1.04
CA GLY A 131 -2.71 -19.29 -0.42
C GLY A 131 -3.77 -18.35 -1.00
N ILE A 132 -4.93 -18.22 -0.36
CA ILE A 132 -5.99 -17.28 -0.77
C ILE A 132 -5.48 -15.84 -0.67
N ILE A 133 -4.87 -15.47 0.44
CA ILE A 133 -4.32 -14.12 0.64
C ILE A 133 -3.25 -13.81 -0.42
N THR A 134 -2.28 -14.70 -0.57
CA THR A 134 -1.17 -14.54 -1.53
C THR A 134 -1.68 -14.44 -2.96
N GLY A 135 -2.54 -15.38 -3.38
CA GLY A 135 -3.12 -15.39 -4.71
C GLY A 135 -3.90 -14.11 -5.01
N ARG A 136 -4.68 -13.63 -4.04
CA ARG A 136 -5.43 -12.36 -4.17
C ARG A 136 -4.48 -11.17 -4.29
N GLU A 137 -3.44 -11.07 -3.46
CA GLU A 137 -2.51 -9.92 -3.53
C GLU A 137 -1.80 -9.85 -4.88
N VAL A 138 -1.37 -10.99 -5.41
CA VAL A 138 -0.75 -11.09 -6.74
C VAL A 138 -1.76 -10.72 -7.84
N LEU A 139 -2.97 -11.28 -7.79
CA LEU A 139 -4.01 -11.05 -8.81
C LEU A 139 -4.39 -9.57 -8.90
N ILE A 140 -4.67 -8.91 -7.76
CA ILE A 140 -5.05 -7.49 -7.75
C ILE A 140 -3.87 -6.60 -8.15
N SER A 141 -2.63 -6.98 -7.80
CA SER A 141 -1.44 -6.26 -8.27
C SER A 141 -1.28 -6.35 -9.78
N ALA A 142 -1.47 -7.54 -10.35
CA ALA A 142 -1.41 -7.76 -11.79
C ALA A 142 -2.53 -7.00 -12.52
N TYR A 143 -3.76 -7.03 -11.98
CA TYR A 143 -4.90 -6.31 -12.52
C TYR A 143 -4.64 -4.79 -12.58
N ARG A 144 -4.09 -4.21 -11.50
CA ARG A 144 -3.70 -2.79 -11.48
C ARG A 144 -2.65 -2.42 -12.52
N ILE A 145 -1.68 -3.30 -12.74
CA ILE A 145 -0.65 -3.09 -13.78
C ILE A 145 -1.29 -3.18 -15.17
N TYR A 146 -2.20 -4.13 -15.38
CA TYR A 146 -2.90 -4.31 -16.64
C TYR A 146 -3.75 -3.08 -17.01
N GLU A 147 -4.59 -2.61 -16.09
CA GLU A 147 -5.43 -1.42 -16.32
C GLU A 147 -4.61 -0.14 -16.46
N GLY A 148 -3.54 -0.01 -15.67
CA GLY A 148 -2.61 1.13 -15.78
C GLY A 148 -1.97 1.25 -17.17
N ARG A 149 -1.79 0.13 -17.90
CA ARG A 149 -1.30 0.17 -19.30
C ARG A 149 -2.34 0.66 -20.29
N ARG A 150 -3.64 0.59 -19.96
CA ARG A 150 -4.75 1.09 -20.78
C ARG A 150 -5.06 2.56 -20.51
N GLY A 151 -4.29 3.21 -19.63
CA GLY A 151 -4.47 4.60 -19.22
C GLY A 151 -5.49 4.80 -18.10
N TYR A 152 -6.07 3.71 -17.56
CA TYR A 152 -7.02 3.77 -16.47
C TYR A 152 -6.31 3.50 -15.13
N SER A 153 -6.31 4.49 -14.24
CA SER A 153 -5.75 4.35 -12.89
C SER A 153 -6.86 3.99 -11.91
N LEU A 154 -6.86 2.74 -11.43
CA LEU A 154 -7.80 2.28 -10.41
C LEU A 154 -7.67 3.10 -9.13
N PRO A 155 -8.71 3.83 -8.69
CA PRO A 155 -8.63 4.67 -7.51
C PRO A 155 -8.39 3.83 -6.25
N ALA A 156 -7.59 4.39 -5.32
CA ALA A 156 -7.26 3.72 -4.07
C ALA A 156 -8.49 3.66 -3.14
N ARG A 157 -9.04 2.46 -2.95
CA ARG A 157 -10.20 2.24 -2.07
C ARG A 157 -9.81 2.12 -0.59
N TRP A 158 -10.69 2.62 0.29
CA TRP A 158 -10.45 2.63 1.74
C TRP A 158 -10.28 1.22 2.33
N LEU A 159 -11.10 0.27 1.89
CA LEU A 159 -10.98 -1.15 2.27
C LEU A 159 -9.63 -1.75 1.89
N GLY A 160 -9.06 -1.31 0.76
CA GLY A 160 -7.72 -1.72 0.32
C GLY A 160 -6.59 -1.17 1.19
N LYS A 161 -6.79 -0.03 1.87
CA LYS A 161 -5.84 0.49 2.87
C LYS A 161 -5.99 -0.25 4.19
N PHE A 162 -7.22 -0.54 4.59
CA PHE A 162 -7.50 -1.19 5.87
C PHE A 162 -7.03 -2.66 5.90
N LYS A 163 -7.17 -3.40 4.79
CA LYS A 163 -6.77 -4.82 4.71
C LYS A 163 -5.32 -5.05 5.13
N ALA A 164 -4.40 -4.15 4.73
CA ALA A 164 -2.97 -4.34 4.94
C ALA A 164 -2.64 -4.23 6.43
N ASN A 165 -3.20 -3.22 7.10
CA ASN A 165 -3.10 -3.08 8.55
C ASN A 165 -3.66 -4.30 9.29
N VAL A 166 -4.80 -4.84 8.85
CA VAL A 166 -5.35 -6.05 9.45
C VAL A 166 -4.42 -7.24 9.28
N GLN A 167 -3.89 -7.46 8.09
CA GLN A 167 -2.93 -8.54 7.82
C GLN A 167 -1.68 -8.42 8.70
N PHE A 168 -1.13 -7.21 8.84
CA PHE A 168 -0.03 -6.94 9.77
C PHE A 168 -0.39 -7.27 11.22
N LEU A 169 -1.55 -6.83 11.69
CA LEU A 169 -2.02 -7.06 13.06
C LEU A 169 -2.26 -8.54 13.34
N VAL A 170 -2.71 -9.30 12.35
CA VAL A 170 -2.89 -10.76 12.47
C VAL A 170 -1.55 -11.46 12.66
N VAL A 171 -0.51 -11.08 11.91
CA VAL A 171 0.85 -11.58 12.15
C VAL A 171 1.36 -11.12 13.53
N SER A 172 1.15 -9.85 13.89
CA SER A 172 1.53 -9.32 15.22
C SER A 172 0.90 -10.11 16.35
N LEU A 173 -0.36 -10.51 16.22
CA LEU A 173 -1.09 -11.30 17.21
C LEU A 173 -0.45 -12.67 17.42
N VAL A 174 0.02 -13.33 16.35
CA VAL A 174 0.70 -14.64 16.49
C VAL A 174 2.08 -14.48 17.13
N LEU A 175 2.79 -13.41 16.78
CA LEU A 175 4.13 -13.13 17.31
C LEU A 175 4.13 -12.61 18.77
N LEU A 176 2.97 -12.18 19.28
CA LEU A 176 2.82 -11.66 20.62
C LEU A 176 2.94 -12.82 21.64
N PRO A 177 3.91 -12.81 22.58
CA PRO A 177 4.20 -13.98 23.41
C PRO A 177 3.01 -14.50 24.25
N PRO A 178 2.15 -13.64 24.83
CA PRO A 178 0.93 -14.10 25.51
C PRO A 178 -0.06 -14.91 24.66
N THR A 179 -0.10 -14.69 23.36
CA THR A 179 -1.04 -15.34 22.42
C THR A 179 -0.37 -16.41 21.57
N ALA A 180 0.93 -16.63 21.74
CA ALA A 180 1.77 -17.50 20.93
C ALA A 180 1.32 -18.97 20.90
N GLU A 181 0.66 -19.48 21.94
CA GLU A 181 0.26 -20.88 22.03
C GLU A 181 -1.24 -21.10 21.74
N ASP A 182 -2.00 -20.01 21.49
CA ASP A 182 -3.44 -20.07 21.23
C ASP A 182 -3.76 -20.29 19.73
N HIS A 183 -3.73 -21.57 19.34
CA HIS A 183 -3.94 -21.97 17.94
C HIS A 183 -5.35 -21.64 17.43
N ASN A 184 -6.37 -21.69 18.30
CA ASN A 184 -7.75 -21.34 17.91
C ASN A 184 -7.83 -19.85 17.55
N LEU A 185 -7.18 -19.00 18.34
CA LEU A 185 -7.10 -17.57 18.05
C LEU A 185 -6.37 -17.30 16.74
N HIS A 186 -5.27 -18.01 16.45
CA HIS A 186 -4.52 -17.86 15.20
C HIS A 186 -5.37 -18.24 13.98
N GLU A 187 -6.11 -19.35 14.08
CA GLU A 187 -7.01 -19.82 13.03
C GLU A 187 -8.14 -18.82 12.77
N VAL A 188 -8.80 -18.32 13.81
CA VAL A 188 -9.84 -17.29 13.66
C VAL A 188 -9.25 -16.02 13.04
N ALA A 189 -8.07 -15.58 13.51
CA ALA A 189 -7.41 -14.37 13.03
C ALA A 189 -7.05 -14.46 11.54
N VAL A 190 -6.50 -15.59 11.08
CA VAL A 190 -6.15 -15.77 9.66
C VAL A 190 -7.39 -15.79 8.76
N TRP A 191 -8.49 -16.40 9.21
CA TRP A 191 -9.75 -16.39 8.45
C TRP A 191 -10.43 -15.02 8.41
N VAL A 192 -10.31 -14.23 9.48
CA VAL A 192 -10.72 -12.81 9.46
C VAL A 192 -9.89 -12.03 8.44
N ALA A 193 -8.57 -12.26 8.38
CA ALA A 193 -7.70 -11.66 7.37
C ALA A 193 -8.15 -12.05 5.96
N VAL A 194 -8.46 -13.33 5.72
CA VAL A 194 -9.00 -13.81 4.44
C VAL A 194 -10.31 -13.09 4.08
N ALA A 195 -11.28 -13.01 4.99
CA ALA A 195 -12.56 -12.38 4.72
C ALA A 195 -12.40 -10.92 4.29
N ILE A 196 -11.60 -10.14 5.03
CA ILE A 196 -11.32 -8.74 4.71
C ILE A 196 -10.54 -8.63 3.38
N THR A 197 -9.61 -9.55 3.14
CA THR A 197 -8.86 -9.63 1.89
C THR A 197 -9.79 -9.91 0.72
N VAL A 198 -10.76 -10.81 0.82
CA VAL A 198 -11.70 -11.09 -0.26
C VAL A 198 -12.67 -9.93 -0.46
N ILE A 199 -13.26 -9.40 0.61
CA ILE A 199 -14.18 -8.26 0.55
C ILE A 199 -13.52 -7.05 -0.13
N SER A 200 -12.29 -6.71 0.24
CA SER A 200 -11.58 -5.60 -0.38
C SER A 200 -11.24 -5.86 -1.88
N ALA A 201 -11.10 -7.12 -2.31
CA ALA A 201 -10.89 -7.43 -3.71
C ALA A 201 -12.19 -7.26 -4.51
N ILE A 202 -13.30 -7.80 -4.00
CA ILE A 202 -14.63 -7.64 -4.58
C ILE A 202 -14.99 -6.16 -4.70
N ASP A 203 -14.75 -5.41 -3.64
CA ASP A 203 -14.92 -3.97 -3.60
C ASP A 203 -14.15 -3.30 -4.76
N LEU A 204 -12.85 -3.56 -4.87
CA LEU A 204 -12.05 -2.97 -5.94
C LEU A 204 -12.56 -3.33 -7.35
N LEU A 205 -12.93 -4.59 -7.59
CA LEU A 205 -13.44 -5.04 -8.88
C LEU A 205 -14.82 -4.47 -9.18
N TYR A 206 -15.72 -4.40 -8.21
CA TYR A 206 -17.03 -3.80 -8.40
C TYR A 206 -16.90 -2.33 -8.82
N ALA A 207 -16.01 -1.57 -8.17
CA ALA A 207 -15.77 -0.18 -8.57
C ALA A 207 -15.21 -0.07 -10.00
N SER A 208 -14.30 -0.97 -10.40
CA SER A 208 -13.74 -0.93 -11.74
C SER A 208 -14.78 -1.22 -12.82
N PHE A 209 -15.75 -2.10 -12.57
CA PHE A 209 -16.82 -2.41 -13.53
C PHE A 209 -17.84 -1.28 -13.72
N TRP A 210 -18.01 -0.37 -12.75
CA TRP A 210 -18.99 0.71 -12.83
C TRP A 210 -18.43 2.04 -13.35
N GLU A 211 -17.11 2.13 -13.51
CA GLU A 211 -16.43 3.31 -14.08
C GLU A 211 -16.09 3.14 -15.59
N GLU A 212 -16.36 1.97 -16.18
CA GLU A 212 -16.36 1.72 -17.64
C GLU A 212 -17.71 2.12 -18.28
#